data_AF-A0A9P6CA51-F1
#
_entry.id   AF-A0A9P6CA51-F1
#
_cell.length_a   1.000
_cell.length_b   1.000
_cell.length_c   1.000
_cell.angle_alpha   90.00
_cell.angle_beta   90.00
_cell.angle_gamma   90.00
#
_symmetry.space_group_name_H-M   'P 1'
#
loop_
_entity.id
_entity.type
_entity.pdbx_description
1 polymer ?
#
loop_
_entity_poly.entity_id
_entity_poly.type
_entity_poly.pdbx_seq_one_letter_code
_entity_poly.pdbx_strand_id
1 'polypeptide(L)'
;MAVKIPIVKKRTNKFKRHQSDRYHSVKEAWRKPKGIDNRVRRRFKGQTPMPKIGYGSNKKTRHLLPNGLKKFLVNNVREVDLLLMHNKSFAAEIAHNVSSRNRTAILERAKVLGVKVTNPAARLRSEEGAAHAGSWYTSNAPQLTQDLTGWLSLVQPRRDGEEFPVSGCKAIIAPHAGYAYSGENAAWAYKSIDPSTTRRVFILGPSHKWLLHACALTKCNTYDTPIGALPVDTDVVQELYTKGPFLTMSMSQDEDEHSIEMQLPYLCKVCEGKDIKIVPILVGAISKEQELQYGEILAPYFAEEGTVVIASSDFCHWGQRFNYTYYFPEPNCSHTKAYHVTRASVPEKTYKIWESITQLDHTAMGILTTSDRSAQRAHSDFHKYLDETGNTICGRHAIGVLYGALAYLERSTGKKATCKWVKYDQSSQCTKASDSSVSYASAWIKF
;
A
#
# COMPACT_ATOMS: atom_id res chain seq x y z
N MET A 1 -31.34 -19.87 -16.50
CA MET A 1 -30.20 -19.17 -17.15
C MET A 1 -30.62 -17.75 -17.48
N ALA A 2 -29.89 -16.73 -17.05
CA ALA A 2 -30.25 -15.34 -17.36
C ALA A 2 -30.04 -15.08 -18.86
N VAL A 3 -31.13 -14.80 -19.58
CA VAL A 3 -31.08 -14.49 -21.02
C VAL A 3 -30.28 -13.20 -21.20
N LYS A 4 -29.05 -13.32 -21.71
CA LYS A 4 -28.17 -12.18 -21.97
C LYS A 4 -28.70 -11.43 -23.19
N ILE A 5 -29.32 -10.28 -22.99
CA ILE A 5 -29.88 -9.48 -24.09
C ILE A 5 -28.74 -8.66 -24.72
N PRO A 6 -28.43 -8.84 -26.02
CA PRO A 6 -27.41 -8.05 -26.68
C PRO A 6 -27.89 -6.59 -26.81
N ILE A 7 -27.17 -5.65 -26.20
CA ILE A 7 -27.49 -4.22 -26.27
C ILE A 7 -27.08 -3.68 -27.65
N VAL A 8 -28.05 -3.58 -28.56
CA VAL A 8 -27.82 -3.07 -29.92
C VAL A 8 -27.66 -1.54 -29.92
N LYS A 9 -26.52 -1.06 -30.43
CA LYS A 9 -26.29 0.37 -30.70
C LYS A 9 -26.78 0.69 -32.12
N LYS A 10 -27.44 1.85 -32.32
CA LYS A 10 -27.93 2.24 -33.67
C LYS A 10 -26.80 2.47 -34.66
N ARG A 11 -25.64 2.90 -34.16
CA ARG A 11 -24.42 3.16 -34.92
C ARG A 11 -23.25 2.70 -34.05
N THR A 12 -22.27 2.03 -34.65
CA THR A 12 -21.11 1.44 -33.98
C THR A 12 -19.84 2.28 -34.14
N ASN A 13 -19.90 3.35 -34.94
CA ASN A 13 -18.76 4.24 -35.16
C ASN A 13 -18.27 4.82 -33.84
N LYS A 14 -16.99 4.59 -33.55
CA LYS A 14 -16.30 5.16 -32.39
C LYS A 14 -15.86 6.58 -32.72
N PHE A 15 -15.97 7.48 -31.76
CA PHE A 15 -15.48 8.85 -31.88
C PHE A 15 -14.15 8.97 -31.14
N LYS A 16 -13.11 9.43 -31.82
CA LYS A 16 -11.82 9.70 -31.19
C LYS A 16 -11.82 11.07 -30.53
N ARG A 17 -11.08 11.21 -29.43
CA ARG A 17 -10.89 12.50 -28.75
C ARG A 17 -10.09 13.46 -29.65
N HIS A 18 -10.46 14.73 -29.63
CA HIS A 18 -9.67 15.79 -30.29
C HIS A 18 -8.21 15.76 -29.80
N GLN A 19 -7.25 15.72 -30.74
CA GLN A 19 -5.80 15.70 -30.54
C GLN A 19 -5.22 14.40 -29.94
N SER A 20 -6.00 13.32 -29.79
CA SER A 20 -5.45 12.03 -29.35
C SER A 20 -4.50 11.39 -30.36
N ASP A 21 -4.60 11.80 -31.62
CA ASP A 21 -3.71 11.45 -32.72
C ASP A 21 -2.38 12.22 -32.70
N ARG A 22 -2.36 13.39 -32.05
CA ARG A 22 -1.18 14.29 -32.04
C ARG A 22 -0.38 14.22 -30.76
N TYR A 23 -1.04 13.97 -29.62
CA TYR A 23 -0.38 13.95 -28.32
C TYR A 23 -0.57 12.59 -27.64
N HIS A 24 0.53 11.89 -27.40
CA HIS A 24 0.54 10.61 -26.68
C HIS A 24 -0.07 10.69 -25.27
N SER A 25 -0.01 11.86 -24.63
CA SER A 25 -0.64 12.12 -23.33
C SER A 25 -2.17 12.16 -23.39
N VAL A 26 -2.77 12.31 -24.58
CA VAL A 26 -4.21 12.43 -24.77
C VAL A 26 -4.78 11.09 -25.26
N LYS A 27 -5.34 10.32 -24.33
CA LYS A 27 -5.99 9.03 -24.65
C LYS A 27 -7.17 9.20 -25.63
N GLU A 28 -7.40 8.21 -26.51
CA GLU A 28 -8.43 8.24 -27.57
C GLU A 28 -9.89 8.28 -27.09
N ALA A 29 -10.14 8.11 -25.80
CA ALA A 29 -11.49 8.11 -25.23
C ALA A 29 -12.23 9.45 -25.45
N TRP A 30 -13.33 9.41 -26.20
CA TRP A 30 -14.13 10.58 -26.57
C TRP A 30 -14.41 11.52 -25.39
N ARG A 31 -14.11 12.81 -25.60
CA ARG A 31 -14.60 13.91 -24.76
C ARG A 31 -15.03 15.07 -25.63
N LYS A 32 -16.11 15.75 -25.23
CA LYS A 32 -16.63 16.92 -25.92
C LYS A 32 -15.56 18.03 -25.93
N PRO A 33 -15.09 18.51 -27.10
CA PRO A 33 -14.13 19.62 -27.16
C PRO A 33 -14.71 20.90 -26.54
N LYS A 34 -13.87 21.63 -25.79
CA LYS A 34 -14.20 22.89 -25.12
C LYS A 34 -13.55 24.09 -25.84
N GLY A 35 -13.98 25.31 -25.50
CA GLY A 35 -13.45 26.56 -26.07
C GLY A 35 -14.32 27.14 -27.20
N ILE A 36 -14.45 28.47 -27.25
CA ILE A 36 -15.31 29.14 -28.24
C ILE A 36 -14.77 29.01 -29.67
N ASP A 37 -13.44 29.07 -29.84
CA ASP A 37 -12.77 29.03 -31.15
C ASP A 37 -12.40 27.62 -31.64
N ASN A 38 -12.70 26.58 -30.85
CA ASN A 38 -12.30 25.22 -31.19
C ASN A 38 -13.01 24.75 -32.49
N ARG A 39 -12.22 24.52 -33.55
CA ARG A 39 -12.70 24.16 -34.89
C ARG A 39 -13.49 22.84 -34.93
N VAL A 40 -13.14 21.87 -34.08
CA VAL A 40 -13.87 20.60 -33.96
C VAL A 40 -15.23 20.82 -33.29
N ARG A 41 -15.28 21.58 -32.19
CA ARG A 41 -16.54 21.98 -31.54
C ARG A 41 -17.46 22.73 -32.50
N ARG A 42 -16.89 23.64 -33.30
CA ARG A 42 -17.61 24.42 -34.33
C ARG A 42 -17.90 23.62 -35.61
N ARG A 43 -17.43 22.38 -35.72
CA ARG A 43 -17.69 21.45 -36.84
C ARG A 43 -17.22 21.95 -38.20
N PHE A 44 -16.03 22.55 -38.25
CA PHE A 44 -15.43 22.97 -39.51
C PHE A 44 -15.14 21.75 -40.42
N LYS A 45 -15.21 21.95 -41.74
CA LYS A 45 -14.89 20.91 -42.74
C LYS A 45 -13.46 20.39 -42.54
N GLY A 46 -13.26 19.08 -42.70
CA GLY A 46 -11.96 18.40 -42.53
C GLY A 46 -11.57 18.06 -41.09
N GLN A 47 -12.41 18.37 -40.11
CA GLN A 47 -12.16 18.06 -38.70
C GLN A 47 -12.80 16.72 -38.27
N THR A 48 -12.29 16.15 -37.18
CA THR A 48 -12.77 14.90 -36.58
C THR A 48 -14.29 14.93 -36.33
N PRO A 49 -15.04 13.87 -36.70
CA PRO A 49 -16.50 13.84 -36.49
C PRO A 49 -16.85 13.84 -35.00
N MET A 50 -17.94 14.53 -34.65
CA MET A 50 -18.50 14.54 -33.29
C MET A 50 -19.82 13.77 -33.23
N PRO A 51 -20.19 13.21 -32.05
CA PRO A 51 -21.53 12.70 -31.82
C PRO A 51 -22.59 13.77 -32.10
N LYS A 52 -23.61 13.41 -32.87
CA LYS A 52 -24.81 14.22 -33.13
C LYS A 52 -26.04 13.55 -32.52
N ILE A 53 -27.15 14.27 -32.46
CA ILE A 53 -28.45 13.70 -32.12
C ILE A 53 -28.72 12.56 -33.13
N GLY A 54 -28.98 11.34 -32.63
CA GLY A 54 -29.16 10.12 -33.44
C GLY A 54 -28.20 8.96 -33.12
N TYR A 55 -27.05 9.22 -32.49
CA TYR A 55 -26.05 8.19 -32.11
C TYR A 55 -26.38 7.41 -30.81
N GLY A 56 -27.66 7.27 -30.48
CA GLY A 56 -28.12 6.57 -29.27
C GLY A 56 -28.22 5.05 -29.43
N SER A 57 -28.49 4.35 -28.32
CA SER A 57 -28.88 2.93 -28.36
C SER A 57 -30.18 2.73 -29.13
N ASN A 58 -30.37 1.53 -29.71
CA ASN A 58 -31.60 1.14 -30.40
C ASN A 58 -32.80 1.33 -29.46
N LYS A 59 -33.97 1.76 -29.98
CA LYS A 59 -35.18 1.99 -29.18
C LYS A 59 -35.56 0.73 -28.38
N LYS A 60 -35.41 -0.46 -28.98
CA LYS A 60 -35.74 -1.76 -28.35
C LYS A 60 -34.87 -2.08 -27.13
N THR A 61 -33.61 -1.65 -27.11
CA THR A 61 -32.63 -1.99 -26.05
C THR A 61 -32.20 -0.77 -25.23
N ARG A 62 -32.88 0.37 -25.40
CA ARG A 62 -32.52 1.61 -24.72
C ARG A 62 -32.82 1.48 -23.23
N HIS A 63 -31.86 1.86 -22.39
CA HIS A 63 -31.94 1.79 -20.93
C HIS A 63 -32.00 0.37 -20.33
N LEU A 64 -31.88 -0.68 -21.16
CA LEU A 64 -31.73 -2.06 -20.68
C LEU A 64 -30.28 -2.34 -20.29
N LEU A 65 -30.14 -3.09 -19.21
CA LEU A 65 -28.92 -3.75 -18.78
C LEU A 65 -28.75 -5.07 -19.57
N PRO A 66 -27.54 -5.64 -19.63
CA PRO A 66 -27.30 -6.92 -20.32
C PRO A 66 -28.11 -8.10 -19.78
N ASN A 67 -28.61 -7.98 -18.55
CA ASN A 67 -29.48 -8.96 -17.90
C ASN A 67 -30.98 -8.77 -18.22
N GLY A 68 -31.33 -7.81 -19.07
CA GLY A 68 -32.69 -7.51 -19.51
C GLY A 68 -33.51 -6.59 -18.60
N LEU A 69 -32.97 -6.13 -17.47
CA LEU A 69 -33.65 -5.19 -16.57
C LEU A 69 -33.32 -3.73 -16.92
N LYS A 70 -34.22 -2.81 -16.60
CA LYS A 70 -33.97 -1.36 -16.62
C LYS A 70 -33.38 -0.90 -15.29
N LYS A 71 -32.54 0.12 -15.30
CA LYS A 71 -31.98 0.67 -14.05
C LYS A 71 -32.92 1.71 -13.43
N PHE A 72 -33.23 1.58 -12.15
CA PHE A 72 -33.97 2.56 -11.36
C PHE A 72 -33.11 3.04 -10.20
N LEU A 73 -32.89 4.36 -10.10
CA LEU A 73 -32.04 4.94 -9.06
C LEU A 73 -32.85 5.06 -7.75
N VAL A 74 -32.30 4.56 -6.65
CA VAL A 74 -32.94 4.50 -5.34
C VAL A 74 -32.10 5.26 -4.30
N ASN A 75 -32.73 6.15 -3.56
CA ASN A 75 -32.10 6.96 -2.51
C ASN A 75 -32.49 6.51 -1.09
N ASN A 76 -33.61 5.81 -0.94
CA ASN A 76 -34.17 5.39 0.34
C ASN A 76 -34.98 4.09 0.20
N VAL A 77 -35.43 3.51 1.32
CA VAL A 77 -36.15 2.23 1.35
C VAL A 77 -37.52 2.32 0.64
N ARG A 78 -38.23 3.45 0.77
CA ARG A 78 -39.56 3.64 0.14
C ARG A 78 -39.49 3.60 -1.39
N GLU A 79 -38.39 4.08 -1.96
CA GLU A 79 -38.14 3.99 -3.40
C GLU A 79 -37.89 2.55 -3.89
N VAL A 80 -37.44 1.64 -3.01
CA VAL A 80 -37.36 0.19 -3.32
C VAL A 80 -38.76 -0.42 -3.39
N ASP A 81 -39.68 0.02 -2.52
CA ASP A 81 -41.06 -0.49 -2.47
C ASP A 81 -41.81 -0.24 -3.78
N LEU A 82 -41.50 0.86 -4.49
CA LEU A 82 -42.03 1.15 -5.82
C LEU A 82 -41.70 0.05 -6.85
N LEU A 83 -40.68 -0.77 -6.59
CA LEU A 83 -40.25 -1.86 -7.47
C LEU A 83 -40.93 -3.19 -7.16
N LEU A 84 -41.80 -3.29 -6.14
CA LEU A 84 -42.47 -4.53 -5.75
C LEU A 84 -43.20 -5.21 -6.93
N MET A 85 -43.99 -4.44 -7.68
CA MET A 85 -44.70 -4.95 -8.87
C MET A 85 -43.85 -4.92 -10.16
N HIS A 86 -42.63 -4.40 -10.08
CA HIS A 86 -41.77 -4.12 -11.22
C HIS A 86 -40.41 -4.84 -11.16
N ASN A 87 -40.22 -5.77 -10.22
CA ASN A 87 -38.96 -6.49 -9.97
C ASN A 87 -38.46 -7.35 -11.16
N LYS A 88 -39.35 -7.72 -12.10
CA LYS A 88 -38.99 -8.39 -13.37
C LYS A 88 -38.58 -7.44 -14.49
N SER A 89 -38.89 -6.15 -14.36
CA SER A 89 -38.62 -5.13 -15.39
C SER A 89 -37.49 -4.18 -14.99
N PHE A 90 -37.28 -3.97 -13.69
CA PHE A 90 -36.32 -3.02 -13.16
C PHE A 90 -35.39 -3.65 -12.12
N ALA A 91 -34.14 -3.18 -12.14
CA ALA A 91 -33.15 -3.40 -11.10
C ALA A 91 -32.93 -2.09 -10.36
N ALA A 92 -32.78 -2.16 -9.04
CA ALA A 92 -32.42 -1.01 -8.22
C ALA A 92 -30.93 -0.72 -8.34
N GLU A 93 -30.57 0.55 -8.51
CA GLU A 93 -29.23 1.03 -8.26
C GLU A 93 -29.28 2.03 -7.11
N ILE A 94 -28.50 1.77 -6.06
CA ILE A 94 -28.49 2.63 -4.89
C ILE A 94 -27.64 3.87 -5.18
N ALA A 95 -28.19 5.06 -4.96
CA ALA A 95 -27.52 6.32 -5.24
C ALA A 95 -26.20 6.46 -4.45
N HIS A 96 -25.26 7.20 -5.05
CA HIS A 96 -23.89 7.35 -4.53
C HIS A 96 -23.82 8.14 -3.23
N ASN A 97 -24.84 8.94 -2.90
CA ASN A 97 -24.91 9.77 -1.69
C ASN A 97 -25.55 9.05 -0.49
N VAL A 98 -26.06 7.83 -0.66
CA VAL A 98 -26.67 7.05 0.43
C VAL A 98 -25.57 6.52 1.38
N SER A 99 -25.77 6.72 2.68
CA SER A 99 -24.86 6.25 3.74
C SER A 99 -24.88 4.73 3.91
N SER A 100 -23.79 4.13 4.39
CA SER A 100 -23.65 2.67 4.53
C SER A 100 -24.81 2.04 5.35
N ARG A 101 -25.21 2.66 6.47
CA ARG A 101 -26.36 2.20 7.28
C ARG A 101 -27.67 2.12 6.48
N ASN A 102 -27.99 3.16 5.71
CA ASN A 102 -29.20 3.17 4.89
C ASN A 102 -29.10 2.21 3.71
N ARG A 103 -27.90 1.95 3.19
CA ARG A 103 -27.68 0.95 2.13
C ARG A 103 -28.00 -0.46 2.63
N THR A 104 -27.63 -0.81 3.86
CA THR A 104 -28.00 -2.12 4.45
C THR A 104 -29.51 -2.30 4.50
N ALA A 105 -30.26 -1.31 4.97
CA ALA A 105 -31.72 -1.35 5.02
C ALA A 105 -32.36 -1.46 3.61
N ILE A 106 -31.82 -0.73 2.62
CA ILE A 106 -32.26 -0.82 1.22
C ILE A 106 -32.00 -2.23 0.66
N LEU A 107 -30.86 -2.85 0.98
CA LEU A 107 -30.52 -4.20 0.53
C LEU A 107 -31.40 -5.27 1.17
N GLU A 108 -31.63 -5.19 2.48
CA GLU A 108 -32.55 -6.09 3.19
C GLU A 108 -33.94 -6.02 2.58
N ARG A 109 -34.45 -4.80 2.37
CA ARG A 109 -35.76 -4.62 1.73
C ARG A 109 -35.77 -5.15 0.29
N ALA A 110 -34.74 -4.88 -0.49
CA ALA A 110 -34.63 -5.38 -1.86
C ALA A 110 -34.60 -6.92 -1.92
N LYS A 111 -33.94 -7.59 -0.97
CA LYS A 111 -33.97 -9.06 -0.83
C LYS A 111 -35.39 -9.57 -0.58
N VAL A 112 -36.12 -8.95 0.36
CA VAL A 112 -37.52 -9.31 0.66
C VAL A 112 -38.42 -9.18 -0.57
N LEU A 113 -38.25 -8.10 -1.36
CA LEU A 113 -39.07 -7.85 -2.55
C LEU A 113 -38.58 -8.58 -3.82
N GLY A 114 -37.49 -9.36 -3.71
CA GLY A 114 -36.86 -10.04 -4.86
C GLY A 114 -36.32 -9.09 -5.93
N VAL A 115 -36.01 -7.84 -5.55
CA VAL A 115 -35.49 -6.81 -6.46
C VAL A 115 -33.98 -6.99 -6.61
N LYS A 116 -33.53 -7.13 -7.86
CA LYS A 116 -32.09 -7.20 -8.14
C LYS A 116 -31.43 -5.82 -7.95
N VAL A 117 -30.38 -5.78 -7.14
CA VAL A 117 -29.57 -4.57 -6.93
C VAL A 117 -28.30 -4.62 -7.79
N THR A 118 -27.98 -3.55 -8.52
CA THR A 118 -26.83 -3.53 -9.45
C THR A 118 -25.50 -3.22 -8.79
N ASN A 119 -25.50 -2.55 -7.64
CA ASN A 119 -24.31 -2.15 -6.88
C ASN A 119 -24.39 -2.56 -5.39
N PRO A 120 -24.66 -3.85 -5.08
CA PRO A 120 -24.95 -4.26 -3.72
C PRO A 120 -23.76 -4.08 -2.76
N ALA A 121 -22.54 -4.35 -3.22
CA ALA A 121 -21.34 -4.27 -2.37
C ALA A 121 -20.78 -2.83 -2.21
N ALA A 122 -21.25 -1.86 -3.00
CA ALA A 122 -20.68 -0.52 -2.96
C ALA A 122 -20.91 0.12 -1.58
N ARG A 123 -19.86 0.69 -0.96
CA ARG A 123 -19.83 1.29 0.39
C ARG A 123 -20.18 0.37 1.57
N LEU A 124 -20.30 -0.94 1.33
CA LEU A 124 -20.65 -1.96 2.34
C LEU A 124 -19.59 -3.04 2.49
N ARG A 125 -18.53 -3.03 1.67
CA ARG A 125 -17.37 -3.87 1.93
C ARG A 125 -16.79 -3.50 3.29
N SER A 126 -16.67 -4.50 4.14
CA SER A 126 -15.82 -4.51 5.33
C SER A 126 -14.53 -5.28 5.06
N GLU A 127 -14.31 -5.71 3.81
CA GLU A 127 -13.17 -6.51 3.37
C GLU A 127 -12.37 -5.65 2.40
N GLU A 128 -11.08 -5.51 2.65
CA GLU A 128 -10.15 -4.94 1.67
C GLU A 128 -9.74 -6.02 0.67
N GLY A 129 -9.98 -5.78 -0.61
CA GLY A 129 -9.52 -6.69 -1.65
C GLY A 129 -8.03 -6.48 -1.94
N ALA A 130 -7.35 -7.54 -2.39
CA ALA A 130 -5.97 -7.51 -2.89
C ALA A 130 -5.81 -6.59 -4.13
N ALA A 131 -5.80 -5.27 -3.93
CA ALA A 131 -5.91 -4.26 -4.96
C ALA A 131 -4.66 -4.19 -5.86
N HIS A 132 -3.50 -4.58 -5.33
CA HIS A 132 -2.22 -4.54 -6.02
C HIS A 132 -1.82 -5.90 -6.61
N ALA A 133 -2.60 -6.97 -6.36
CA ALA A 133 -2.41 -8.28 -6.97
C ALA A 133 -2.52 -8.22 -8.51
N GLY A 134 -1.60 -8.92 -9.18
CA GLY A 134 -1.46 -8.91 -10.64
C GLY A 134 -0.61 -7.76 -11.19
N SER A 135 -0.10 -6.87 -10.33
CA SER A 135 0.82 -5.80 -10.74
C SER A 135 2.07 -5.72 -9.86
N TRP A 136 1.92 -5.67 -8.53
CA TRP A 136 3.06 -5.62 -7.59
C TRP A 136 3.55 -7.01 -7.19
N TYR A 137 2.63 -7.97 -7.14
CA TYR A 137 2.87 -9.39 -6.93
C TYR A 137 1.86 -10.18 -7.77
N THR A 138 2.10 -11.48 -8.00
CA THR A 138 1.23 -12.29 -8.85
C THR A 138 -0.14 -12.51 -8.20
N SER A 139 -1.23 -12.35 -8.97
CA SER A 139 -2.58 -12.69 -8.52
C SER A 139 -2.90 -14.18 -8.61
N ASN A 140 -1.99 -14.98 -9.20
CA ASN A 140 -2.12 -16.43 -9.28
C ASN A 140 -1.64 -17.06 -7.95
N ALA A 141 -2.58 -17.60 -7.17
CA ALA A 141 -2.30 -18.13 -5.84
C ALA A 141 -1.23 -19.25 -5.83
N PRO A 142 -1.31 -20.31 -6.66
CA PRO A 142 -0.23 -21.31 -6.75
C PRO A 142 1.16 -20.72 -7.05
N GLN A 143 1.24 -19.78 -7.99
CA GLN A 143 2.52 -19.13 -8.33
C GLN A 143 3.04 -18.30 -7.15
N LEU A 144 2.16 -17.52 -6.50
CA LEU A 144 2.53 -16.70 -5.35
C LEU A 144 3.04 -17.56 -4.20
N THR A 145 2.34 -18.67 -3.90
CA THR A 145 2.80 -19.63 -2.90
C THR A 145 4.15 -20.22 -3.26
N GLN A 146 4.38 -20.57 -4.53
CA GLN A 146 5.66 -21.11 -4.98
C GLN A 146 6.79 -20.10 -4.82
N ASP A 147 6.59 -18.86 -5.27
CA ASP A 147 7.59 -17.78 -5.19
C ASP A 147 7.99 -17.51 -3.73
N LEU A 148 6.99 -17.31 -2.85
CA LEU A 148 7.22 -17.08 -1.43
C LEU A 148 7.90 -18.26 -0.74
N THR A 149 7.50 -19.49 -1.05
CA THR A 149 8.15 -20.70 -0.52
C THR A 149 9.61 -20.79 -0.99
N GLY A 150 9.85 -20.50 -2.27
CA GLY A 150 11.18 -20.48 -2.86
C GLY A 150 12.10 -19.51 -2.13
N TRP A 151 11.70 -18.25 -2.00
CA TRP A 151 12.49 -17.24 -1.29
C TRP A 151 12.71 -17.57 0.19
N LEU A 152 11.69 -18.06 0.90
CA LEU A 152 11.83 -18.51 2.29
C LEU A 152 12.75 -19.72 2.47
N SER A 153 12.98 -20.51 1.42
CA SER A 153 13.91 -21.65 1.43
C SER A 153 15.36 -21.25 1.17
N LEU A 154 15.60 -20.09 0.54
CA LEU A 154 16.93 -19.55 0.30
C LEU A 154 17.56 -18.94 1.56
N VAL A 155 16.75 -18.63 2.57
CA VAL A 155 17.24 -18.09 3.86
C VAL A 155 17.95 -19.22 4.62
N GLN A 156 19.28 -19.12 4.68
CA GLN A 156 20.15 -20.07 5.37
C GLN A 156 20.64 -19.47 6.70
N PRO A 157 20.89 -20.29 7.73
CA PRO A 157 21.57 -19.86 8.96
C PRO A 157 22.89 -19.16 8.62
N ARG A 158 23.13 -17.99 9.23
CA ARG A 158 24.39 -17.26 9.01
C ARG A 158 25.52 -17.88 9.84
N ARG A 159 26.76 -17.60 9.43
CA ARG A 159 28.01 -18.13 10.04
C ARG A 159 28.19 -17.75 11.52
N ASP A 160 27.44 -16.78 12.00
CA ASP A 160 27.38 -16.31 13.39
C ASP A 160 26.44 -17.16 14.28
N GLY A 161 25.91 -18.27 13.77
CA GLY A 161 25.13 -19.24 14.55
C GLY A 161 23.66 -18.87 14.72
N GLU A 162 23.15 -17.95 13.92
CA GLU A 162 21.73 -17.56 13.97
C GLU A 162 20.82 -18.58 13.31
N GLU A 163 19.99 -19.20 14.14
CA GLU A 163 18.90 -20.07 13.72
C GLU A 163 17.63 -19.27 13.42
N PHE A 164 16.91 -19.73 12.40
CA PHE A 164 15.59 -19.23 12.05
C PHE A 164 14.53 -20.30 12.33
N PRO A 165 13.38 -19.97 12.93
CA PRO A 165 12.96 -18.62 13.34
C PRO A 165 13.76 -18.09 14.52
N VAL A 166 13.84 -16.76 14.62
CA VAL A 166 14.66 -16.08 15.62
C VAL A 166 13.89 -16.09 16.96
N SER A 167 14.38 -16.86 17.93
CA SER A 167 13.74 -16.97 19.26
C SER A 167 13.61 -15.59 19.93
N GLY A 168 12.39 -15.23 20.32
CA GLY A 168 12.05 -13.95 20.92
C GLY A 168 11.98 -12.78 19.93
N CYS A 169 11.87 -13.02 18.61
CA CYS A 169 11.62 -11.96 17.64
C CYS A 169 10.28 -11.24 17.96
N LYS A 170 10.35 -9.92 18.15
CA LYS A 170 9.20 -9.06 18.50
C LYS A 170 8.88 -8.05 17.41
N ALA A 171 9.82 -7.72 16.54
CA ALA A 171 9.55 -6.91 15.37
C ALA A 171 10.46 -7.27 14.20
N ILE A 172 10.03 -6.91 12.99
CA ILE A 172 10.83 -6.94 11.78
C ILE A 172 10.74 -5.60 11.04
N ILE A 173 11.78 -5.28 10.28
CA ILE A 173 11.75 -4.25 9.24
C ILE A 173 11.83 -4.98 7.90
N ALA A 174 10.89 -4.72 7.00
CA ALA A 174 10.80 -5.40 5.71
C ALA A 174 10.40 -4.43 4.58
N PRO A 175 10.89 -4.65 3.34
CA PRO A 175 10.56 -3.80 2.20
C PRO A 175 9.12 -3.97 1.73
N HIS A 176 8.64 -3.01 0.93
CA HIS A 176 7.31 -3.03 0.28
C HIS A 176 7.35 -2.63 -1.20
N ALA A 177 8.49 -2.75 -1.87
CA ALA A 177 8.50 -2.80 -3.33
C ALA A 177 7.80 -4.06 -3.87
N GLY A 178 7.54 -4.08 -5.19
CA GLY A 178 6.98 -5.26 -5.85
C GLY A 178 7.88 -6.48 -5.70
N TYR A 179 7.29 -7.67 -5.54
CA TYR A 179 7.99 -8.90 -5.15
C TYR A 179 9.06 -9.36 -6.14
N ALA A 180 8.94 -8.99 -7.41
CA ALA A 180 9.98 -9.25 -8.40
C ALA A 180 11.34 -8.57 -8.07
N TYR A 181 11.33 -7.54 -7.22
CA TYR A 181 12.54 -6.80 -6.83
C TYR A 181 12.94 -7.07 -5.38
N SER A 182 12.00 -7.02 -4.45
CA SER A 182 12.26 -7.07 -3.00
C SER A 182 11.80 -8.37 -2.34
N GLY A 183 11.16 -9.27 -3.08
CA GLY A 183 10.57 -10.51 -2.55
C GLY A 183 11.60 -11.34 -1.81
N GLU A 184 12.74 -11.64 -2.45
CA GLU A 184 13.82 -12.41 -1.81
C GLU A 184 14.40 -11.70 -0.58
N ASN A 185 14.57 -10.38 -0.63
CA ASN A 185 15.07 -9.61 0.51
C ASN A 185 14.13 -9.74 1.71
N ALA A 186 12.83 -9.53 1.49
CA ALA A 186 11.79 -9.61 2.52
C ALA A 186 11.75 -10.99 3.21
N ALA A 187 12.04 -12.08 2.49
CA ALA A 187 12.07 -13.43 3.09
C ALA A 187 12.99 -13.50 4.31
N TRP A 188 14.10 -12.77 4.32
CA TRP A 188 15.04 -12.77 5.46
C TRP A 188 14.41 -12.17 6.73
N ALA A 189 13.63 -11.09 6.60
CA ALA A 189 12.85 -10.55 7.71
C ALA A 189 11.78 -11.55 8.16
N TYR A 190 10.96 -12.03 7.23
CA TYR A 190 9.83 -12.91 7.51
C TYR A 190 10.23 -14.27 8.10
N LYS A 191 11.36 -14.85 7.69
CA LYS A 191 11.89 -16.08 8.27
C LYS A 191 12.29 -15.93 9.73
N SER A 192 12.50 -14.70 10.21
CA SER A 192 12.81 -14.41 11.61
C SER A 192 11.61 -14.58 12.54
N ILE A 193 10.38 -14.49 12.02
CA ILE A 193 9.15 -14.62 12.80
C ILE A 193 8.93 -16.08 13.18
N ASP A 194 8.62 -16.33 14.45
CA ASP A 194 8.15 -17.63 14.90
C ASP A 194 6.62 -17.74 14.79
N PRO A 195 6.09 -18.50 13.81
CA PRO A 195 4.65 -18.64 13.62
C PRO A 195 3.99 -19.53 14.68
N SER A 196 4.75 -20.26 15.50
CA SER A 196 4.17 -21.12 16.53
C SER A 196 3.65 -20.34 17.74
N THR A 197 4.27 -19.19 18.03
CA THR A 197 3.95 -18.32 19.16
C THR A 197 3.16 -17.07 18.73
N THR A 198 3.27 -16.66 17.46
CA THR A 198 2.59 -15.47 16.93
C THR A 198 1.07 -15.62 16.91
N ARG A 199 0.37 -14.60 17.43
CA ARG A 199 -1.11 -14.48 17.48
C ARG A 199 -1.60 -13.15 16.94
N ARG A 200 -0.84 -12.07 17.13
CA ARG A 200 -1.19 -10.73 16.65
C ARG A 200 -0.03 -10.10 15.91
N VAL A 201 -0.33 -9.47 14.78
CA VAL A 201 0.70 -8.79 13.98
C VAL A 201 0.30 -7.34 13.71
N PHE A 202 1.06 -6.40 14.24
CA PHE A 202 0.93 -4.99 13.90
C PHE A 202 1.68 -4.70 12.61
N ILE A 203 1.08 -3.95 11.70
CA ILE A 203 1.72 -3.58 10.43
C ILE A 203 1.74 -2.06 10.34
N LEU A 204 2.93 -1.47 10.48
CA LEU A 204 3.16 -0.04 10.36
C LEU A 204 3.62 0.26 8.92
N GLY A 205 2.71 0.77 8.09
CA GLY A 205 3.00 1.09 6.69
C GLY A 205 3.00 2.61 6.45
N PRO A 206 3.98 3.19 5.74
CA PRO A 206 3.93 4.60 5.36
C PRO A 206 2.81 4.91 4.35
N SER A 207 2.25 6.12 4.41
CA SER A 207 1.34 6.64 3.38
C SER A 207 2.11 7.24 2.20
N HIS A 208 1.91 6.70 1.00
CA HIS A 208 2.50 7.19 -0.25
C HIS A 208 1.57 8.09 -1.05
N LYS A 209 0.26 7.86 -0.96
CA LYS A 209 -0.74 8.54 -1.79
C LYS A 209 -1.34 9.76 -1.11
N TRP A 210 -1.45 9.72 0.21
CA TRP A 210 -2.23 10.66 0.98
C TRP A 210 -1.35 11.45 1.94
N LEU A 211 -1.43 12.77 1.86
CA LEU A 211 -0.81 13.62 2.87
C LEU A 211 -1.61 13.49 4.17
N LEU A 212 -1.01 12.84 5.15
CA LEU A 212 -1.59 12.52 6.44
C LEU A 212 -0.61 12.99 7.52
N HIS A 213 -1.05 13.75 8.52
CA HIS A 213 -0.21 14.23 9.63
C HIS A 213 -0.51 13.50 10.96
N ALA A 214 -0.93 12.25 10.85
CA ALA A 214 -1.32 11.37 11.96
C ALA A 214 -1.09 9.91 11.56
N CYS A 215 -1.34 8.98 12.49
CA CYS A 215 -1.54 7.58 12.15
C CYS A 215 -3.04 7.32 11.88
N ALA A 216 -3.37 6.44 10.94
CA ALA A 216 -4.73 6.07 10.62
C ALA A 216 -4.96 4.57 10.72
N LEU A 217 -6.17 4.20 11.17
CA LEU A 217 -6.60 2.82 11.37
C LEU A 217 -7.62 2.41 10.30
N THR A 218 -7.65 1.11 10.00
CA THR A 218 -8.61 0.53 9.04
C THR A 218 -10.05 0.49 9.59
N LYS A 219 -11.04 0.44 8.69
CA LYS A 219 -12.44 0.07 9.00
C LYS A 219 -12.77 -1.35 8.56
N CYS A 220 -11.81 -2.04 7.96
CA CYS A 220 -11.97 -3.37 7.46
C CYS A 220 -11.91 -4.38 8.62
N ASN A 221 -12.68 -5.44 8.49
CA ASN A 221 -12.66 -6.59 9.40
C ASN A 221 -11.68 -7.66 8.90
N THR A 222 -11.35 -7.64 7.61
CA THR A 222 -10.45 -8.59 6.95
C THR A 222 -9.70 -7.91 5.81
N TYR A 223 -8.49 -8.39 5.53
CA TYR A 223 -7.74 -8.07 4.32
C TYR A 223 -7.53 -9.35 3.50
N ASP A 224 -7.91 -9.32 2.24
CA ASP A 224 -7.77 -10.46 1.34
C ASP A 224 -6.40 -10.48 0.66
N THR A 225 -5.86 -11.68 0.49
CA THR A 225 -4.72 -11.95 -0.40
C THR A 225 -5.08 -13.13 -1.33
N PRO A 226 -4.35 -13.34 -2.45
CA PRO A 226 -4.59 -14.50 -3.31
C PRO A 226 -4.47 -15.85 -2.60
N ILE A 227 -3.70 -15.93 -1.50
CA ILE A 227 -3.37 -17.17 -0.80
C ILE A 227 -4.06 -17.31 0.57
N GLY A 228 -4.92 -16.35 0.94
CA GLY A 228 -5.65 -16.37 2.21
C GLY A 228 -6.10 -14.98 2.64
N ALA A 229 -7.13 -14.92 3.49
CA ALA A 229 -7.57 -13.68 4.13
C ALA A 229 -7.01 -13.59 5.54
N LEU A 230 -6.67 -12.38 5.98
CA LEU A 230 -6.18 -12.09 7.32
C LEU A 230 -7.25 -11.30 8.10
N PRO A 231 -7.75 -11.81 9.23
CA PRO A 231 -8.70 -11.10 10.05
C PRO A 231 -8.02 -9.94 10.79
N VAL A 232 -8.70 -8.79 10.84
CA VAL A 232 -8.28 -7.61 11.61
C VAL A 232 -8.69 -7.81 13.06
N ASP A 233 -7.82 -7.46 14.01
CA ASP A 233 -8.17 -7.39 15.43
C ASP A 233 -8.98 -6.11 15.70
N THR A 234 -10.28 -6.17 15.37
CA THR A 234 -11.22 -5.04 15.47
C THR A 234 -11.34 -4.48 16.87
N ASP A 235 -11.14 -5.32 17.90
CA ASP A 235 -11.22 -4.91 19.30
C ASP A 235 -10.06 -3.99 19.64
N VAL A 236 -8.83 -4.39 19.28
CA VAL A 236 -7.63 -3.56 19.45
C VAL A 236 -7.68 -2.30 18.59
N VAL A 237 -8.17 -2.39 17.35
CA VAL A 237 -8.35 -1.21 16.48
C VAL A 237 -9.31 -0.20 17.14
N GLN A 238 -10.44 -0.67 17.68
CA GLN A 238 -11.41 0.19 18.34
C GLN A 238 -10.85 0.79 19.64
N GLU A 239 -10.07 0.02 20.40
CA GLU A 239 -9.39 0.48 21.60
C GLU A 239 -8.36 1.58 21.26
N LEU A 240 -7.51 1.37 20.26
CA LEU A 240 -6.55 2.38 19.79
C LEU A 240 -7.23 3.67 19.35
N TYR A 241 -8.35 3.55 18.61
CA TYR A 241 -9.13 4.70 18.19
C TYR A 241 -9.64 5.53 19.37
N THR A 242 -9.96 4.89 20.51
CA THR A 242 -10.41 5.60 21.72
C THR A 242 -9.26 6.20 22.54
N LYS A 243 -8.09 5.56 22.56
CA LYS A 243 -6.95 5.95 23.40
C LYS A 243 -6.06 7.04 22.80
N GLY A 244 -5.93 7.07 21.47
CA GLY A 244 -4.92 7.88 20.81
C GLY A 244 -5.45 8.78 19.71
N PRO A 245 -4.63 9.71 19.20
CA PRO A 245 -5.00 10.63 18.12
C PRO A 245 -5.01 9.94 16.74
N PHE A 246 -5.59 8.74 16.64
CA PHE A 246 -5.69 7.98 15.40
C PHE A 246 -6.85 8.48 14.55
N LEU A 247 -6.59 8.65 13.25
CA LEU A 247 -7.64 8.86 12.25
C LEU A 247 -8.18 7.51 11.76
N THR A 248 -9.25 7.55 10.98
CA THR A 248 -9.76 6.34 10.32
C THR A 248 -9.67 6.48 8.81
N MET A 249 -9.15 5.43 8.17
CA MET A 249 -9.07 5.34 6.72
C MET A 249 -10.47 5.16 6.12
N SER A 250 -10.67 5.76 4.95
CA SER A 250 -11.76 5.36 4.06
C SER A 250 -11.34 4.12 3.26
N MET A 251 -12.30 3.32 2.80
CA MET A 251 -12.01 2.12 2.00
C MET A 251 -11.11 2.40 0.77
N SER A 252 -11.28 3.57 0.13
CA SER A 252 -10.41 3.95 -1.00
C SER A 252 -8.98 4.24 -0.57
N GLN A 253 -8.77 4.77 0.64
CA GLN A 253 -7.42 5.02 1.14
C GLN A 253 -6.72 3.72 1.49
N ASP A 254 -7.46 2.75 2.02
CA ASP A 254 -6.98 1.38 2.28
C ASP A 254 -6.59 0.70 0.95
N GLU A 255 -7.54 0.54 0.02
CA GLU A 255 -7.30 -0.15 -1.26
C GLU A 255 -6.25 0.56 -2.17
N ASP A 256 -6.04 1.88 -2.03
CA ASP A 256 -5.05 2.63 -2.85
C ASP A 256 -3.62 2.58 -2.28
N GLU A 257 -3.44 2.16 -1.02
CA GLU A 257 -2.15 2.08 -0.37
C GLU A 257 -1.55 0.67 -0.47
N HIS A 258 -0.25 0.58 -0.72
CA HIS A 258 0.43 -0.70 -0.95
C HIS A 258 1.42 -1.06 0.15
N SER A 259 1.85 -0.10 0.97
CA SER A 259 2.87 -0.34 1.99
C SER A 259 2.48 -1.42 3.00
N ILE A 260 1.19 -1.45 3.37
CA ILE A 260 0.59 -2.49 4.22
C ILE A 260 0.32 -3.75 3.38
N GLU A 261 -0.32 -3.63 2.21
CA GLU A 261 -0.71 -4.79 1.38
C GLU A 261 0.48 -5.69 1.04
N MET A 262 1.66 -5.12 0.75
CA MET A 262 2.86 -5.90 0.41
C MET A 262 3.35 -6.80 1.55
N GLN A 263 2.94 -6.56 2.79
CA GLN A 263 3.28 -7.41 3.94
C GLN A 263 2.36 -8.63 4.06
N LEU A 264 1.15 -8.56 3.49
CA LEU A 264 0.09 -9.51 3.75
C LEU A 264 0.34 -10.90 3.15
N PRO A 265 0.74 -11.06 1.86
CA PRO A 265 1.01 -12.39 1.33
C PRO A 265 2.14 -13.12 2.06
N TYR A 266 3.22 -12.42 2.41
CA TYR A 266 4.29 -13.00 3.20
C TYR A 266 3.80 -13.47 4.57
N LEU A 267 2.98 -12.65 5.24
CA LEU A 267 2.41 -13.00 6.54
C LEU A 267 1.47 -14.22 6.43
N CYS A 268 0.56 -14.24 5.45
CA CYS A 268 -0.27 -15.41 5.13
C CYS A 268 0.57 -16.67 4.96
N LYS A 269 1.72 -16.56 4.28
CA LYS A 269 2.56 -17.72 3.99
C LYS A 269 3.33 -18.20 5.22
N VAL A 270 3.93 -17.30 6.00
CA VAL A 270 4.70 -17.66 7.20
C VAL A 270 3.79 -18.24 8.29
N CYS A 271 2.59 -17.68 8.44
CA CYS A 271 1.61 -18.10 9.43
C CYS A 271 0.55 -19.06 8.86
N GLU A 272 0.88 -19.79 7.80
CA GLU A 272 -0.02 -20.75 7.17
C GLU A 272 -0.52 -21.79 8.20
N GLY A 273 -1.85 -21.92 8.33
CA GLY A 273 -2.49 -22.81 9.30
C GLY A 273 -2.48 -22.30 10.75
N LYS A 274 -2.13 -21.04 11.00
CA LYS A 274 -2.18 -20.40 12.32
C LYS A 274 -3.37 -19.45 12.43
N ASP A 275 -3.94 -19.37 13.62
CA ASP A 275 -4.96 -18.37 13.96
C ASP A 275 -4.27 -17.09 14.42
N ILE A 276 -4.08 -16.17 13.47
CA ILE A 276 -3.48 -14.85 13.70
C ILE A 276 -4.46 -13.74 13.33
N LYS A 277 -4.36 -12.61 14.03
CA LYS A 277 -5.04 -11.36 13.67
C LYS A 277 -4.03 -10.27 13.33
N ILE A 278 -4.42 -9.33 12.47
CA ILE A 278 -3.59 -8.18 12.10
C ILE A 278 -4.13 -6.88 12.66
N VAL A 279 -3.25 -5.91 12.90
CA VAL A 279 -3.58 -4.52 13.24
C VAL A 279 -2.86 -3.60 12.25
N PRO A 280 -3.49 -3.26 11.12
CA PRO A 280 -2.94 -2.35 10.13
C PRO A 280 -2.98 -0.90 10.64
N ILE A 281 -1.83 -0.22 10.57
CA ILE A 281 -1.69 1.18 10.93
C ILE A 281 -0.96 1.91 9.80
N LEU A 282 -1.67 2.83 9.15
CA LEU A 282 -1.10 3.72 8.15
C LEU A 282 -0.42 4.90 8.84
N VAL A 283 0.88 5.02 8.67
CA VAL A 283 1.72 6.06 9.28
C VAL A 283 1.91 7.21 8.29
N GLY A 284 1.42 8.39 8.67
CA GLY A 284 1.56 9.61 7.88
C GLY A 284 2.93 10.31 8.02
N ALA A 285 3.02 11.52 7.48
CA ALA A 285 4.08 12.49 7.71
C ALA A 285 3.90 13.15 9.09
N ILE A 286 4.34 12.44 10.13
CA ILE A 286 4.28 12.83 11.54
C ILE A 286 5.61 13.43 12.01
N SER A 287 5.57 14.23 13.09
CA SER A 287 6.77 14.81 13.71
C SER A 287 7.53 13.80 14.58
N LYS A 288 8.76 14.15 14.95
CA LYS A 288 9.60 13.36 15.88
C LYS A 288 8.89 13.12 17.22
N GLU A 289 8.20 14.12 17.74
CA GLU A 289 7.45 14.05 19.00
C GLU A 289 6.23 13.15 18.86
N GLN A 290 5.53 13.23 17.70
CA GLN A 290 4.40 12.35 17.41
C GLN A 290 4.85 10.89 17.28
N GLU A 291 6.01 10.60 16.69
CA GLU A 291 6.57 9.24 16.64
C GLU A 291 6.75 8.64 18.04
N LEU A 292 7.32 9.42 18.98
CA LEU A 292 7.46 9.00 20.37
C LEU A 292 6.09 8.82 21.05
N GLN A 293 5.15 9.74 20.81
CA GLN A 293 3.79 9.67 21.35
C GLN A 293 3.04 8.42 20.88
N TYR A 294 3.02 8.14 19.57
CA TYR A 294 2.40 6.92 19.04
C TYR A 294 3.14 5.67 19.53
N GLY A 295 4.47 5.72 19.61
CA GLY A 295 5.27 4.65 20.17
C GLY A 295 4.90 4.31 21.61
N GLU A 296 4.71 5.31 22.47
CA GLU A 296 4.26 5.14 23.86
C GLU A 296 2.86 4.52 23.96
N ILE A 297 1.93 4.93 23.08
CA ILE A 297 0.58 4.34 23.02
C ILE A 297 0.62 2.86 22.58
N LEU A 298 1.51 2.52 21.66
CA LEU A 298 1.60 1.19 21.05
C LEU A 298 2.48 0.21 21.85
N ALA A 299 3.43 0.71 22.63
CA ALA A 299 4.39 -0.08 23.39
C ALA A 299 3.78 -1.19 24.25
N PRO A 300 2.69 -0.97 25.01
CA PRO A 300 2.05 -2.03 25.78
C PRO A 300 1.61 -3.23 24.92
N TYR A 301 1.01 -2.96 23.76
CA TYR A 301 0.57 -4.02 22.84
C TYR A 301 1.75 -4.74 22.21
N PHE A 302 2.82 -4.01 21.87
CA PHE A 302 4.04 -4.60 21.29
C PHE A 302 4.72 -5.54 22.28
N ALA A 303 4.64 -5.26 23.59
CA ALA A 303 5.20 -6.10 24.64
C ALA A 303 4.39 -7.39 24.90
N GLU A 304 3.12 -7.47 24.51
CA GLU A 304 2.28 -8.66 24.72
C GLU A 304 2.87 -9.93 24.10
N GLU A 305 2.73 -11.06 24.79
CA GLU A 305 3.15 -12.36 24.26
C GLU A 305 2.36 -12.70 23.00
N GLY A 306 3.05 -13.27 22.01
CA GLY A 306 2.46 -13.57 20.71
C GLY A 306 2.21 -12.35 19.81
N THR A 307 2.60 -11.14 20.21
CA THR A 307 2.59 -9.96 19.32
C THR A 307 3.91 -9.82 18.57
N VAL A 308 3.82 -9.61 17.26
CA VAL A 308 4.93 -9.22 16.36
C VAL A 308 4.60 -7.91 15.66
N VAL A 309 5.59 -7.05 15.43
CA VAL A 309 5.44 -5.78 14.73
C VAL A 309 6.19 -5.81 13.39
N ILE A 310 5.56 -5.34 12.32
CA ILE A 310 6.17 -5.19 11.00
C ILE A 310 6.27 -3.69 10.72
N ALA A 311 7.48 -3.15 10.70
CA ALA A 311 7.74 -1.80 10.18
C ALA A 311 8.07 -1.91 8.68
N SER A 312 7.15 -1.44 7.84
CA SER A 312 7.29 -1.54 6.40
C SER A 312 8.11 -0.38 5.84
N SER A 313 9.26 -0.66 5.23
CA SER A 313 10.13 0.37 4.65
C SER A 313 11.04 -0.17 3.55
N ASP A 314 11.01 0.49 2.39
CA ASP A 314 12.15 0.55 1.49
C ASP A 314 13.17 1.59 1.99
N PHE A 315 14.41 1.53 1.49
CA PHE A 315 15.52 2.40 1.88
C PHE A 315 15.76 3.47 0.80
N CYS A 316 16.98 3.82 0.42
CA CYS A 316 17.23 4.92 -0.53
C CYS A 316 16.50 4.71 -1.88
N HIS A 317 15.68 5.68 -2.26
CA HIS A 317 15.15 5.86 -3.61
C HIS A 317 16.06 6.85 -4.35
N TRP A 318 17.05 6.33 -5.08
CA TRP A 318 18.06 7.14 -5.75
C TRP A 318 17.75 7.34 -7.24
N GLY A 319 17.92 8.56 -7.73
CA GLY A 319 17.85 8.93 -9.14
C GLY A 319 17.00 10.17 -9.40
N GLN A 320 17.11 10.70 -10.61
CA GLN A 320 16.39 11.92 -11.03
C GLN A 320 14.87 11.79 -10.90
N ARG A 321 14.32 10.59 -11.12
CA ARG A 321 12.87 10.32 -10.99
C ARG A 321 12.33 10.48 -9.57
N PHE A 322 13.20 10.41 -8.57
CA PHE A 322 12.87 10.59 -7.16
C PHE A 322 13.28 11.96 -6.63
N ASN A 323 13.83 12.83 -7.49
CA ASN A 323 14.42 14.11 -7.10
C ASN A 323 15.50 13.96 -6.00
N TYR A 324 16.23 12.84 -6.02
CA TYR A 324 17.26 12.55 -5.02
C TYR A 324 18.46 11.88 -5.67
N THR A 325 19.57 12.60 -5.79
CA THR A 325 20.83 12.11 -6.40
C THR A 325 22.03 12.37 -5.49
N TYR A 326 21.81 12.37 -4.18
CA TYR A 326 22.86 12.59 -3.19
C TYR A 326 23.98 11.56 -3.35
N TYR A 327 25.23 12.00 -3.22
CA TYR A 327 26.41 11.20 -3.53
C TYR A 327 27.61 11.62 -2.69
N PHE A 328 28.24 10.63 -2.09
CA PHE A 328 29.54 10.73 -1.45
C PHE A 328 30.61 10.37 -2.47
N PRO A 329 31.60 11.24 -2.74
CA PRO A 329 32.63 10.96 -3.74
C PRO A 329 33.73 10.01 -3.26
N GLU A 330 33.82 9.75 -1.95
CA GLU A 330 34.77 8.81 -1.37
C GLU A 330 34.14 7.99 -0.23
N PRO A 331 34.69 6.80 0.07
CA PRO A 331 34.27 6.00 1.21
C PRO A 331 34.45 6.76 2.53
N ASN A 332 33.52 6.57 3.48
CA ASN A 332 33.57 7.11 4.84
C ASN A 332 33.63 8.64 4.98
N CYS A 333 33.45 9.40 3.90
CA CYS A 333 33.28 10.87 3.92
C CYS A 333 34.42 11.63 4.65
N SER A 334 35.66 11.16 4.60
CA SER A 334 36.70 11.68 5.49
C SER A 334 37.24 13.06 5.11
N HIS A 335 37.13 13.49 3.84
CA HIS A 335 37.78 14.72 3.35
C HIS A 335 36.92 15.56 2.38
N THR A 336 35.89 15.00 1.75
CA THR A 336 35.13 15.64 0.67
C THR A 336 33.64 15.75 1.00
N LYS A 337 33.08 16.92 0.69
CA LYS A 337 31.64 17.18 0.90
C LYS A 337 30.81 16.40 -0.11
N ALA A 338 29.73 15.80 0.38
CA ALA A 338 28.70 15.20 -0.46
C ALA A 338 28.04 16.25 -1.37
N TYR A 339 27.55 15.80 -2.52
CA TYR A 339 26.83 16.66 -3.47
C TYR A 339 25.77 15.86 -4.23
N HIS A 340 24.91 16.57 -4.97
CA HIS A 340 23.91 15.94 -5.83
C HIS A 340 24.44 15.71 -7.23
N VAL A 341 24.40 14.46 -7.72
CA VAL A 341 24.82 14.11 -9.07
C VAL A 341 23.86 14.73 -10.09
N THR A 342 24.45 15.46 -11.01
CA THR A 342 23.83 16.07 -12.19
C THR A 342 24.44 15.49 -13.47
N ARG A 343 23.90 15.84 -14.65
CA ARG A 343 24.52 15.48 -15.93
C ARG A 343 25.93 16.09 -16.13
N ALA A 344 26.23 17.19 -15.44
CA ALA A 344 27.52 17.89 -15.55
C ALA A 344 28.56 17.37 -14.55
N SER A 345 28.14 16.83 -13.41
CA SER A 345 29.02 16.23 -12.40
C SER A 345 29.15 14.73 -12.66
N VAL A 346 30.21 14.33 -13.36
CA VAL A 346 30.51 12.91 -13.58
C VAL A 346 31.12 12.35 -12.29
N PRO A 347 30.54 11.31 -11.67
CA PRO A 347 31.14 10.66 -10.51
C PRO A 347 32.55 10.17 -10.86
N GLU A 348 33.47 10.28 -9.91
CA GLU A 348 34.82 9.75 -10.10
C GLU A 348 34.79 8.25 -10.41
N LYS A 349 35.78 7.76 -11.18
CA LYS A 349 35.77 6.36 -11.62
C LYS A 349 35.97 5.37 -10.47
N THR A 350 36.56 5.78 -9.37
CA THR A 350 37.04 4.91 -8.28
C THR A 350 35.95 4.52 -7.29
N TYR A 351 35.00 5.42 -6.99
CA TYR A 351 33.87 5.14 -6.11
C TYR A 351 32.56 5.30 -6.88
N LYS A 352 31.77 4.24 -6.96
CA LYS A 352 30.55 4.22 -7.79
C LYS A 352 29.35 4.76 -7.03
N ILE A 353 28.37 5.25 -7.78
CA ILE A 353 27.10 5.75 -7.20
C ILE A 353 26.45 4.69 -6.32
N TRP A 354 26.37 3.43 -6.78
CA TRP A 354 25.76 2.35 -6.00
C TRP A 354 26.51 2.05 -4.69
N GLU A 355 27.83 2.25 -4.64
CA GLU A 355 28.63 2.13 -3.42
C GLU A 355 28.31 3.28 -2.45
N SER A 356 28.20 4.51 -2.96
CA SER A 356 27.75 5.66 -2.16
C SER A 356 26.33 5.46 -1.61
N ILE A 357 25.40 4.90 -2.40
CA ILE A 357 24.04 4.56 -1.93
C ILE A 357 24.15 3.52 -0.82
N THR A 358 25.01 2.51 -0.99
CA THR A 358 25.23 1.46 0.03
C THR A 358 25.77 2.05 1.32
N GLN A 359 26.76 2.94 1.25
CA GLN A 359 27.26 3.64 2.43
C GLN A 359 26.17 4.47 3.11
N LEU A 360 25.37 5.20 2.32
CA LEU A 360 24.26 6.00 2.84
C LEU A 360 23.28 5.14 3.64
N ASP A 361 22.80 4.04 3.05
CA ASP A 361 21.84 3.14 3.70
C ASP A 361 22.46 2.36 4.87
N HIS A 362 23.71 1.89 4.74
CA HIS A 362 24.42 1.22 5.84
C HIS A 362 24.67 2.15 7.03
N THR A 363 24.83 3.46 6.79
CA THR A 363 24.94 4.46 7.87
C THR A 363 23.62 4.52 8.65
N ALA A 364 22.49 4.60 7.97
CA ALA A 364 21.17 4.54 8.60
C ALA A 364 20.97 3.22 9.38
N MET A 365 21.29 2.09 8.76
CA MET A 365 21.20 0.77 9.38
C MET A 365 22.09 0.68 10.63
N GLY A 366 23.30 1.24 10.58
CA GLY A 366 24.23 1.29 11.71
C GLY A 366 23.73 2.15 12.86
N ILE A 367 23.09 3.30 12.57
CA ILE A 367 22.44 4.14 13.59
C ILE A 367 21.30 3.38 14.27
N LEU A 368 20.52 2.64 13.49
CA LEU A 368 19.41 1.80 13.95
C LEU A 368 19.89 0.44 14.54
N THR A 369 21.17 0.14 14.57
CA THR A 369 21.65 -1.09 15.24
C THR A 369 21.78 -0.79 16.73
N THR A 370 20.86 -1.31 17.55
CA THR A 370 20.71 -0.94 18.98
C THR A 370 21.48 -1.83 19.96
N SER A 371 22.33 -2.74 19.51
CA SER A 371 23.09 -3.65 20.40
C SER A 371 23.80 -2.93 21.56
N ASP A 372 24.35 -1.75 21.28
CA ASP A 372 25.16 -0.98 22.23
C ASP A 372 24.60 0.42 22.53
N ARG A 373 23.44 0.78 21.97
CA ARG A 373 22.83 2.12 22.03
C ARG A 373 21.36 2.02 22.42
N SER A 374 20.85 2.96 23.23
CA SER A 374 19.43 3.00 23.54
C SER A 374 18.60 3.34 22.29
N ALA A 375 17.38 2.79 22.22
CA ALA A 375 16.43 3.08 21.16
C ALA A 375 16.10 4.58 21.06
N GLN A 376 16.03 5.29 22.20
CA GLN A 376 15.83 6.75 22.22
C GLN A 376 16.97 7.51 21.50
N ARG A 377 18.20 7.06 21.70
CA ARG A 377 19.37 7.67 21.06
C ARG A 377 19.40 7.32 19.56
N ALA A 378 19.15 6.06 19.22
CA ALA A 378 19.03 5.62 17.83
C ALA A 378 17.95 6.41 17.07
N HIS A 379 16.78 6.63 17.68
CA HIS A 379 15.70 7.48 17.15
C HIS A 379 16.18 8.90 16.88
N SER A 380 16.84 9.53 17.87
CA SER A 380 17.31 10.90 17.73
C SER A 380 18.43 11.06 16.71
N ASP A 381 19.37 10.12 16.66
CA ASP A 381 20.49 10.15 15.71
C ASP A 381 20.02 9.80 14.29
N PHE A 382 18.97 8.98 14.13
CA PHE A 382 18.36 8.69 12.83
C PHE A 382 17.70 9.94 12.22
N HIS A 383 17.01 10.75 13.02
CA HIS A 383 16.48 12.05 12.57
C HIS A 383 17.59 13.00 12.12
N LYS A 384 18.67 13.14 12.90
CA LYS A 384 19.83 13.97 12.49
C LYS A 384 20.39 13.52 11.15
N TYR A 385 20.56 12.20 10.98
CA TYR A 385 21.02 11.63 9.72
C TYR A 385 20.07 11.95 8.56
N LEU A 386 18.76 11.86 8.75
CA LEU A 386 17.77 12.21 7.73
C LEU A 386 17.81 13.71 7.39
N ASP A 387 17.97 14.58 8.40
CA ASP A 387 18.10 16.03 8.20
C ASP A 387 19.38 16.39 7.42
N GLU A 388 20.49 15.71 7.70
CA GLU A 388 21.79 15.94 7.07
C GLU A 388 21.86 15.42 5.63
N THR A 389 21.28 14.25 5.37
CA THR A 389 21.44 13.55 4.09
C THR A 389 20.23 13.65 3.17
N GLY A 390 19.05 13.91 3.72
CA GLY A 390 17.79 13.83 3.00
C GLY A 390 17.46 12.44 2.46
N ASN A 391 18.04 11.36 3.00
CA ASN A 391 17.84 10.01 2.45
C ASN A 391 16.34 9.66 2.36
N THR A 392 15.94 9.14 1.21
CA THR A 392 14.54 8.93 0.81
C THR A 392 13.96 7.62 1.35
N ILE A 393 14.27 7.29 2.60
CA ILE A 393 13.69 6.13 3.32
C ILE A 393 12.18 6.38 3.49
N CYS A 394 11.35 5.58 2.80
CA CYS A 394 9.91 5.82 2.73
C CYS A 394 9.20 5.53 4.07
N GLY A 395 9.62 4.48 4.78
CA GLY A 395 9.06 4.06 6.07
C GLY A 395 9.76 4.71 7.28
N ARG A 396 10.50 5.81 7.09
CA ARG A 396 11.22 6.48 8.19
C ARG A 396 10.35 6.78 9.41
N HIS A 397 9.08 7.14 9.20
CA HIS A 397 8.15 7.42 10.29
C HIS A 397 7.61 6.14 10.95
N ALA A 398 7.41 5.06 10.18
CA ALA A 398 7.04 3.75 10.73
C ALA A 398 8.18 3.18 11.61
N ILE A 399 9.42 3.32 11.14
CA ILE A 399 10.63 3.02 11.92
C ILE A 399 10.69 3.94 13.16
N GLY A 400 10.42 5.23 12.99
CA GLY A 400 10.38 6.21 14.09
C GLY A 400 9.41 5.82 15.20
N VAL A 401 8.17 5.44 14.85
CA VAL A 401 7.15 4.96 15.79
C VAL A 401 7.60 3.68 16.50
N LEU A 402 8.16 2.73 15.75
CA LEU A 402 8.71 1.49 16.32
C LEU A 402 9.80 1.83 17.36
N TYR A 403 10.75 2.70 17.02
CA TYR A 403 11.82 3.09 17.95
C TYR A 403 11.33 3.93 19.13
N GLY A 404 10.25 4.71 18.95
CA GLY A 404 9.57 5.36 20.07
C GLY A 404 8.97 4.36 21.04
N ALA A 405 8.35 3.28 20.53
CA ALA A 405 7.85 2.20 21.38
C ALA A 405 8.99 1.46 22.09
N LEU A 406 10.08 1.14 21.37
CA LEU A 406 11.27 0.53 21.96
C LEU A 406 11.86 1.41 23.07
N ALA A 407 11.98 2.72 22.84
CA ALA A 407 12.50 3.67 23.84
C ALA A 407 11.65 3.69 25.11
N TYR A 408 10.31 3.63 24.96
CA TYR A 408 9.41 3.52 26.10
C TYR A 408 9.61 2.19 26.85
N LEU A 409 9.73 1.08 26.13
CA LEU A 409 9.91 -0.26 26.71
C LEU A 409 11.25 -0.41 27.41
N GLU A 410 12.33 0.13 26.86
CA GLU A 410 13.64 0.18 27.51
C GLU A 410 13.57 0.93 28.85
N ARG A 411 12.88 2.08 28.88
CA ARG A 411 12.71 2.89 30.09
C ARG A 411 11.83 2.20 31.14
N SER A 412 10.76 1.53 30.72
CA SER A 412 9.77 0.94 31.63
C SER A 412 10.16 -0.44 32.13
N THR A 413 10.88 -1.24 31.33
CA THR A 413 11.24 -2.63 31.68
C THR A 413 12.73 -2.80 32.01
N GLY A 414 13.58 -1.86 31.61
CA GLY A 414 15.04 -1.98 31.73
C GLY A 414 15.68 -2.94 30.71
N LYS A 415 14.90 -3.64 29.88
CA LYS A 415 15.42 -4.52 28.83
C LYS A 415 15.79 -3.71 27.60
N LYS A 416 17.03 -3.89 27.11
CA LYS A 416 17.49 -3.24 25.88
C LYS A 416 16.96 -3.96 24.65
N ALA A 417 16.56 -3.19 23.64
CA ALA A 417 16.20 -3.75 22.35
C ALA A 417 17.46 -4.09 21.55
N THR A 418 17.43 -5.20 20.82
CA THR A 418 18.48 -5.58 19.87
C THR A 418 17.89 -5.65 18.48
N CYS A 419 18.31 -4.74 17.60
CA CYS A 419 18.02 -4.75 16.18
C CYS A 419 19.19 -5.34 15.39
N LYS A 420 18.94 -6.31 14.52
CA LYS A 420 19.95 -6.90 13.63
C LYS A 420 19.47 -6.94 12.19
N TRP A 421 20.33 -6.44 11.29
CA TRP A 421 20.12 -6.47 9.85
C TRP A 421 20.58 -7.79 9.22
N VAL A 422 19.68 -8.44 8.49
CA VAL A 422 19.86 -9.79 7.93
C VAL A 422 19.93 -9.82 6.41
N LYS A 423 19.52 -8.76 5.72
CA LYS A 423 19.74 -8.63 4.27
C LYS A 423 19.74 -7.17 3.84
N TYR A 424 20.57 -6.88 2.84
CA TYR A 424 20.56 -5.62 2.10
C TYR A 424 20.69 -5.94 0.60
N ASP A 425 19.93 -5.23 -0.22
CA ASP A 425 19.93 -5.32 -1.68
C ASP A 425 19.66 -3.96 -2.31
N GLN A 426 19.98 -3.83 -3.59
CA GLN A 426 19.57 -2.73 -4.44
C GLN A 426 18.86 -3.29 -5.66
N SER A 427 17.80 -2.62 -6.12
CA SER A 427 17.07 -3.03 -7.33
C SER A 427 17.96 -3.09 -8.58
N SER A 428 19.02 -2.26 -8.59
CA SER A 428 20.04 -2.19 -9.64
C SER A 428 21.26 -1.40 -9.14
N GLN A 429 22.43 -1.66 -9.72
CA GLN A 429 23.64 -0.90 -9.43
C GLN A 429 23.72 0.36 -10.31
N CYS A 430 23.41 1.53 -9.75
CA CYS A 430 23.58 2.80 -10.43
C CYS A 430 25.06 3.11 -10.71
N THR A 431 25.37 3.46 -11.95
CA THR A 431 26.73 3.86 -12.37
C THR A 431 26.74 5.20 -13.09
N LYS A 432 25.58 5.66 -13.60
CA LYS A 432 25.42 6.92 -14.34
C LYS A 432 24.35 7.79 -13.69
N ALA A 433 24.43 9.10 -13.92
CA ALA A 433 23.46 10.08 -13.45
C ALA A 433 22.02 9.85 -13.94
N SER A 434 21.85 9.13 -15.06
CA SER A 434 20.55 8.76 -15.62
C SER A 434 19.93 7.52 -14.98
N ASP A 435 20.72 6.75 -14.23
CA ASP A 435 20.25 5.53 -13.60
C ASP A 435 19.34 5.86 -12.41
N SER A 436 18.61 4.86 -11.94
CA SER A 436 17.86 4.97 -10.70
C SER A 436 17.73 3.59 -10.06
N SER A 437 17.69 3.55 -8.74
CA SER A 437 17.53 2.34 -7.96
C SER A 437 16.69 2.60 -6.70
N VAL A 438 16.20 1.52 -6.10
CA VAL A 438 15.63 1.52 -4.76
C VAL A 438 16.39 0.47 -3.95
N SER A 439 16.76 0.81 -2.73
CA SER A 439 17.41 -0.12 -1.80
C SER A 439 16.39 -0.84 -0.92
N TYR A 440 16.71 -2.08 -0.55
CA TYR A 440 15.88 -2.94 0.30
C TYR A 440 16.71 -3.46 1.46
N ALA A 441 16.18 -3.36 2.67
CA ALA A 441 16.83 -3.89 3.86
C ALA A 441 15.84 -4.66 4.71
N SER A 442 16.32 -5.75 5.31
CA SER A 442 15.55 -6.62 6.18
C SER A 442 16.25 -6.75 7.53
N ALA A 443 15.49 -6.62 8.61
CA ALA A 443 15.97 -6.76 9.99
C ALA A 443 14.95 -7.47 10.88
N TRP A 444 15.43 -8.02 11.98
CA TRP A 444 14.61 -8.44 13.11
C TRP A 444 15.02 -7.68 14.37
N ILE A 445 14.10 -7.57 15.33
CA ILE A 445 14.29 -6.90 16.60
C ILE A 445 13.78 -7.79 17.74
N LYS A 446 14.52 -7.84 18.85
CA LYS A 446 14.14 -8.44 20.14
C LYS A 446 14.11 -7.36 21.21
N PHE A 447 13.22 -7.48 22.21
CA PHE A 447 13.21 -6.63 23.41
C PHE A 447 12.44 -7.30 24.55
#